data_AF-A0ABC8CXC7-F1
#
_entry.id   AF-A0ABC8CXC7-F1
#
_cell.length_a   1.000
_cell.length_b   1.000
_cell.length_c   1.000
_cell.angle_alpha   90.00
_cell.angle_beta   90.00
_cell.angle_gamma   90.00
#
_symmetry.space_group_name_H-M   'P 1'
#
loop_
_entity.id
_entity.type
_entity.pdbx_description
1 polymer ?
#
loop_
_entity_poly.entity_id
_entity_poly.type
_entity_poly.pdbx_seq_one_letter_code
_entity_poly.pdbx_strand_id
1 'polypeptide(L)'
;MKVGIPRGLLYCKYNIFFHSFFEELGAEIITSSNTNKNILNNGVKLSVDEACLPIKIFHGHVSSIKDKCDIILLPRIMQIEKNKYICPKFCGLPEMVINNIPNMPKTITYPIYYHSKYSLKNWALKAGLNITKNIPKIFRSYNIAIKNQENYDTGINILSSNLNIALLGHPYNVYDNYVNMNIVNILKNLNIGIITEEFVSEDDKNKYVKELFKNPFWSFAKNSYGAAAYLGSEHKVDGIIYISSFGCGIDSIIIDLIKNKLRDFPILILKIDEQTGQAGFHTRIEAFTDMLERKCI
;
A
#
# COMPACT_ATOMS: atom_id res chain seq x y z
N MET A 1 -0.85 18.64 21.55
CA MET A 1 -1.64 17.41 21.36
C MET A 1 -0.85 16.49 20.46
N LYS A 2 -0.68 15.24 20.86
CA LYS A 2 0.07 14.21 20.16
C LYS A 2 -0.87 13.35 19.31
N VAL A 3 -0.72 13.42 17.99
CA VAL A 3 -1.52 12.65 17.03
C VAL A 3 -0.67 11.48 16.53
N GLY A 4 -1.15 10.26 16.78
CA GLY A 4 -0.52 9.04 16.31
C GLY A 4 -0.92 8.70 14.87
N ILE A 5 0.07 8.46 14.01
CA ILE A 5 -0.11 7.99 12.63
C ILE A 5 0.67 6.68 12.46
N PRO A 6 0.00 5.51 12.46
CA PRO A 6 0.64 4.21 12.30
C PRO A 6 1.24 4.04 10.89
N ARG A 7 2.49 3.54 10.78
CA ARG A 7 3.22 3.33 9.51
C ARG A 7 2.78 2.10 8.69
N GLY A 8 1.56 1.61 8.86
CA GLY A 8 1.05 0.43 8.16
C GLY A 8 0.11 0.76 7.00
N LEU A 9 -0.19 -0.25 6.17
CA LEU A 9 -1.13 -0.14 5.05
C LEU A 9 -0.77 1.03 4.11
N LEU A 10 -1.74 1.85 3.73
CA LEU A 10 -1.55 2.93 2.75
C LEU A 10 -0.78 4.15 3.30
N TYR A 11 -0.14 4.04 4.47
CA TYR A 11 0.79 5.04 4.97
C TYR A 11 1.84 5.40 3.91
N CYS A 12 2.38 4.41 3.19
CA CYS A 12 3.36 4.63 2.12
C CYS A 12 2.87 5.57 1.00
N LYS A 13 1.55 5.64 0.74
CA LYS A 13 0.97 6.50 -0.30
C LYS A 13 0.43 7.83 0.23
N TYR A 14 -0.08 7.85 1.46
CA TYR A 14 -0.87 8.99 1.96
C TYR A 14 -0.30 9.66 3.22
N ASN A 15 0.90 9.30 3.67
CA ASN A 15 1.49 9.91 4.87
C ASN A 15 1.63 11.44 4.73
N ILE A 16 2.00 11.95 3.56
CA ILE A 16 2.25 13.38 3.34
C ILE A 16 1.01 14.21 3.62
N PHE A 17 -0.16 13.75 3.14
CA PHE A 17 -1.43 14.38 3.43
C PHE A 17 -1.69 14.44 4.95
N PHE A 18 -1.59 13.31 5.65
CA PHE A 18 -1.92 13.27 7.08
C PHE A 18 -0.92 14.06 7.94
N HIS A 19 0.37 13.91 7.69
CA HIS A 19 1.43 14.66 8.38
C HIS A 19 1.24 16.16 8.18
N SER A 20 1.22 16.61 6.91
CA SER A 20 1.05 18.04 6.59
C SER A 20 -0.23 18.61 7.23
N PHE A 21 -1.33 17.86 7.19
CA PHE A 21 -2.60 18.32 7.73
C PHE A 21 -2.54 18.53 9.25
N PHE A 22 -2.06 17.54 10.00
CA PHE A 22 -2.04 17.62 11.46
C PHE A 22 -0.92 18.53 12.01
N GLU A 23 0.24 18.58 11.35
CA GLU A 23 1.34 19.50 11.70
C GLU A 23 0.91 20.96 11.51
N GLU A 24 0.27 21.30 10.39
CA GLU A 24 -0.27 22.65 10.15
C GLU A 24 -1.36 23.04 11.16
N LEU A 25 -2.08 22.08 11.72
CA LEU A 25 -3.03 22.32 12.81
C LEU A 25 -2.33 22.63 14.14
N GLY A 26 -1.02 22.34 14.27
CA GLY A 26 -0.21 22.50 15.47
C GLY A 26 -0.13 21.23 16.33
N ALA A 27 -0.42 20.05 15.77
CA ALA A 27 -0.24 18.79 16.47
C ALA A 27 1.21 18.29 16.36
N GLU A 28 1.68 17.62 17.40
CA GLU A 28 2.91 16.83 17.38
C GLU A 28 2.60 15.45 16.81
N ILE A 29 3.32 15.00 15.78
CA ILE A 29 3.07 13.72 15.13
C ILE A 29 3.94 12.63 15.72
N ILE A 30 3.30 11.56 16.16
CA ILE A 30 3.97 10.34 16.60
C ILE A 30 3.75 9.26 15.55
N THR A 31 4.84 8.78 14.95
CA THR A 31 4.81 7.64 14.03
C THR A 31 5.44 6.41 14.68
N SER A 32 4.97 5.22 14.32
CA SER A 32 5.61 3.97 14.72
C SER A 32 7.00 3.84 14.08
N SER A 33 7.82 2.90 14.51
CA SER A 33 9.08 2.59 13.81
C SER A 33 8.79 1.92 12.46
N ASN A 34 9.83 1.75 11.64
CA ASN A 34 9.76 0.81 10.51
C ASN A 34 9.29 -0.57 11.01
N THR A 35 8.54 -1.26 10.16
CA THR A 35 8.08 -2.63 10.44
C THR A 35 9.29 -3.49 10.79
N ASN A 36 9.13 -4.29 11.83
CA ASN A 36 10.14 -5.18 12.36
C ASN A 36 9.47 -6.37 13.03
N LYS A 37 10.27 -7.34 13.46
CA LYS A 37 9.77 -8.58 14.08
C LYS A 37 8.91 -8.32 15.32
N ASN A 38 9.21 -7.30 16.12
CA ASN A 38 8.40 -6.98 17.31
C ASN A 38 7.03 -6.42 16.91
N ILE A 39 6.98 -5.52 15.92
CA ILE A 39 5.71 -5.02 15.36
C ILE A 39 4.90 -6.17 14.79
N LEU A 40 5.50 -7.04 13.98
CA LEU A 40 4.81 -8.20 13.42
C LEU A 40 4.25 -9.08 14.55
N ASN A 41 5.09 -9.53 15.49
CA ASN A 41 4.69 -10.43 16.56
C ASN A 41 3.58 -9.85 17.45
N ASN A 42 3.65 -8.57 17.79
CA ASN A 42 2.59 -7.91 18.55
C ASN A 42 1.32 -7.79 17.71
N GLY A 43 1.45 -7.48 16.43
CA GLY A 43 0.35 -7.45 15.48
C GLY A 43 -0.40 -8.77 15.38
N VAL A 44 0.33 -9.88 15.23
CA VAL A 44 -0.23 -11.24 15.19
C VAL A 44 -1.04 -11.53 16.44
N LYS A 45 -0.48 -11.28 17.63
CA LYS A 45 -1.16 -11.49 18.91
C LYS A 45 -2.44 -10.67 19.09
N LEU A 46 -2.49 -9.49 18.48
CA LEU A 46 -3.58 -8.51 18.62
C LEU A 46 -4.55 -8.52 17.45
N SER A 47 -4.45 -9.49 16.54
CA SER A 47 -5.28 -9.55 15.34
C SER A 47 -5.97 -10.91 15.25
N VAL A 48 -7.06 -10.96 14.50
CA VAL A 48 -7.72 -12.24 14.18
C VAL A 48 -6.89 -13.06 13.20
N ASP A 49 -6.90 -14.38 13.34
CA ASP A 49 -6.07 -15.28 12.54
C ASP A 49 -6.31 -15.16 11.04
N GLU A 50 -7.58 -14.97 10.63
CA GLU A 50 -8.01 -14.82 9.24
C GLU A 50 -7.64 -13.45 8.61
N ALA A 51 -7.05 -12.53 9.37
CA ALA A 51 -6.58 -11.27 8.80
C ALA A 51 -5.38 -11.50 7.90
N CYS A 52 -5.31 -10.78 6.77
CA CYS A 52 -4.10 -10.79 5.95
C CYS A 52 -2.93 -10.11 6.69
N LEU A 53 -1.71 -10.52 6.36
CA LEU A 53 -0.47 -10.05 6.98
C LEU A 53 -0.41 -8.51 7.18
N PRO A 54 -0.77 -7.65 6.19
CA PRO A 54 -0.74 -6.19 6.34
C PRO A 54 -1.66 -5.66 7.44
N ILE A 55 -2.80 -6.32 7.67
CA ILE A 55 -3.72 -5.95 8.75
C ILE A 55 -3.13 -6.31 10.11
N LYS A 56 -2.48 -7.49 10.23
CA LYS A 56 -1.78 -7.87 11.46
C LYS A 56 -0.66 -6.87 11.77
N ILE A 57 0.17 -6.55 10.77
CA ILE A 57 1.23 -5.54 10.90
C ILE A 57 0.67 -4.18 11.31
N PHE A 58 -0.47 -3.76 10.78
CA PHE A 58 -1.13 -2.52 11.19
C PHE A 58 -1.51 -2.51 12.68
N HIS A 59 -2.04 -3.62 13.22
CA HIS A 59 -2.31 -3.74 14.66
C HIS A 59 -1.03 -3.58 15.49
N GLY A 60 0.08 -4.15 15.03
CA GLY A 60 1.39 -4.00 15.66
C GLY A 60 1.87 -2.55 15.68
N HIS A 61 1.70 -1.83 14.56
CA HIS A 61 2.05 -0.41 14.46
C HIS A 61 1.22 0.42 15.45
N VAL A 62 -0.10 0.23 15.49
CA VAL A 62 -0.98 0.93 16.43
C VAL A 62 -0.57 0.63 17.87
N SER A 63 -0.38 -0.64 18.20
CA SER A 63 0.04 -1.08 19.55
C SER A 63 1.34 -0.40 19.99
N SER A 64 2.32 -0.22 19.10
CA SER A 64 3.62 0.37 19.43
C SER A 64 3.58 1.86 19.80
N ILE A 65 2.50 2.56 19.45
CA ILE A 65 2.35 4.02 19.68
C ILE A 65 1.13 4.39 20.52
N LYS A 66 0.23 3.44 20.85
CA LYS A 66 -1.03 3.72 21.56
C LYS A 66 -0.85 4.49 22.86
N ASP A 67 0.19 4.16 23.63
CA ASP A 67 0.46 4.76 24.94
C ASP A 67 1.29 6.07 24.86
N LYS A 68 1.58 6.54 23.64
CA LYS A 68 2.39 7.75 23.37
C LYS A 68 1.58 8.89 22.74
N CYS A 69 0.29 8.65 22.46
CA CYS A 69 -0.56 9.55 21.69
C CYS A 69 -1.82 9.93 22.46
N ASP A 70 -2.26 11.18 22.32
CA ASP A 70 -3.56 11.63 22.85
C ASP A 70 -4.72 11.12 21.97
N ILE A 71 -4.46 11.02 20.66
CA ILE A 71 -5.42 10.57 19.66
C ILE A 71 -4.70 9.83 18.53
N ILE A 72 -5.30 8.78 17.96
CA ILE A 72 -4.73 8.00 16.85
C ILE A 72 -5.60 8.07 15.61
N LEU A 73 -4.99 8.27 14.44
CA LEU A 73 -5.65 8.10 13.16
C LEU A 73 -5.75 6.61 12.79
N LEU A 74 -6.97 6.13 12.60
CA LEU A 74 -7.26 4.82 12.00
C LEU A 74 -7.88 5.07 10.61
N PRO A 75 -7.07 5.08 9.54
CA PRO A 75 -7.50 5.60 8.25
C PRO A 75 -8.49 4.64 7.56
N ARG A 76 -9.78 4.97 7.62
CA ARG A 76 -10.85 4.24 6.92
C ARG A 76 -10.99 4.73 5.48
N ILE A 77 -10.02 4.38 4.62
CA ILE A 77 -10.01 4.78 3.21
C ILE A 77 -11.00 3.92 2.42
N MET A 78 -12.08 4.53 1.95
CA MET A 78 -13.19 3.85 1.27
C MET A 78 -13.03 3.86 -0.25
N GLN A 79 -12.62 5.00 -0.81
CA GLN A 79 -12.52 5.21 -2.26
C GLN A 79 -11.40 6.19 -2.59
N ILE A 80 -10.64 5.88 -3.63
CA ILE A 80 -9.63 6.76 -4.23
C ILE A 80 -10.14 7.32 -5.55
N GLU A 81 -10.79 6.48 -6.36
CA GLU A 81 -11.42 6.86 -7.63
C GLU A 81 -12.94 6.73 -7.55
N LYS A 82 -13.67 7.49 -8.38
CA LYS A 82 -15.13 7.40 -8.44
C LYS A 82 -15.55 5.99 -8.89
N ASN A 83 -16.54 5.41 -8.21
CA ASN A 83 -17.07 4.07 -8.45
C ASN A 83 -16.06 2.91 -8.28
N LYS A 84 -14.90 3.17 -7.68
CA LYS A 84 -13.92 2.13 -7.34
C LYS A 84 -13.59 2.20 -5.86
N TYR A 85 -13.60 1.05 -5.22
CA TYR A 85 -13.47 0.93 -3.77
C TYR A 85 -12.12 0.34 -3.40
N ILE A 86 -11.82 0.37 -2.10
CA ILE A 86 -10.65 -0.28 -1.54
C ILE A 86 -11.03 -1.66 -0.99
N CYS A 87 -10.03 -2.44 -0.59
CA CYS A 87 -10.22 -3.72 0.09
C CYS A 87 -11.22 -3.57 1.25
N PRO A 88 -12.21 -4.48 1.38
CA PRO A 88 -13.20 -4.43 2.47
C PRO A 88 -12.60 -4.42 3.88
N LYS A 89 -11.37 -4.93 4.06
CA LYS A 89 -10.66 -4.85 5.35
C LYS A 89 -10.37 -3.41 5.77
N PHE A 90 -10.28 -2.44 4.85
CA PHE A 90 -10.20 -1.02 5.21
C PHE A 90 -11.51 -0.48 5.75
N CYS A 91 -12.65 -1.00 5.28
CA CYS A 91 -13.97 -0.59 5.76
C CYS A 91 -14.16 -0.93 7.23
N GLY A 92 -13.73 -2.12 7.67
CA GLY A 92 -13.79 -2.57 9.06
C GLY A 92 -12.52 -2.35 9.88
N LEU A 93 -11.49 -1.69 9.30
CA LEU A 93 -10.19 -1.53 9.94
C LEU A 93 -10.29 -0.86 11.32
N PRO A 94 -11.02 0.27 11.49
CA PRO A 94 -11.08 0.91 12.79
C PRO A 94 -11.70 0.01 13.86
N GLU A 95 -12.79 -0.69 13.53
CA GLU A 95 -13.46 -1.60 14.45
C GLU A 95 -12.58 -2.79 14.84
N MET A 96 -11.88 -3.38 13.87
CA MET A 96 -10.92 -4.47 14.13
C MET A 96 -9.86 -4.04 15.14
N VAL A 97 -9.29 -2.84 14.94
CA VAL A 97 -8.23 -2.31 15.79
C VAL A 97 -8.74 -1.94 17.18
N ILE A 98 -9.85 -1.21 17.26
CA ILE A 98 -10.42 -0.74 18.54
C ILE A 98 -10.84 -1.90 19.42
N ASN A 99 -11.42 -2.95 18.84
CA ASN A 99 -11.93 -4.09 19.62
C ASN A 99 -10.83 -5.07 20.03
N ASN A 100 -9.74 -5.18 19.26
CA ASN A 100 -8.68 -6.15 19.57
C ASN A 100 -7.51 -5.55 20.38
N ILE A 101 -7.33 -4.23 20.37
CA ILE A 101 -6.26 -3.57 21.13
C ILE A 101 -6.85 -2.98 22.42
N PRO A 102 -6.44 -3.45 23.61
CA PRO A 102 -6.95 -2.91 24.88
C PRO A 102 -6.40 -1.51 25.16
N ASN A 103 -7.19 -0.73 25.90
CA ASN A 103 -6.83 0.61 26.36
C ASN A 103 -6.39 1.54 25.21
N MET A 104 -7.24 1.63 24.18
CA MET A 104 -7.00 2.53 23.06
C MET A 104 -7.26 3.99 23.47
N PRO A 105 -6.40 4.95 23.06
CA PRO A 105 -6.71 6.36 23.19
C PRO A 105 -7.88 6.74 22.27
N LYS A 106 -8.25 8.02 22.26
CA LYS A 106 -9.24 8.52 21.32
C LYS A 106 -8.81 8.22 19.87
N THR A 107 -9.75 7.93 18.99
CA THR A 107 -9.44 7.57 17.59
C THR A 107 -10.18 8.43 16.57
N ILE A 108 -9.51 8.79 15.47
CA ILE A 108 -10.13 9.38 14.28
C ILE A 108 -10.43 8.26 13.29
N THR A 109 -11.71 7.99 13.05
CA THR A 109 -12.18 6.81 12.29
C THR A 109 -13.12 7.16 11.13
N TYR A 110 -13.31 8.46 10.87
CA TYR A 110 -14.22 8.95 9.84
C TYR A 110 -13.83 8.40 8.46
N PRO A 111 -14.81 7.98 7.63
CA PRO A 111 -14.53 7.44 6.31
C PRO A 111 -13.88 8.49 5.40
N ILE A 112 -12.88 8.07 4.65
CA ILE A 112 -12.08 8.89 3.74
C ILE A 112 -12.44 8.54 2.30
N TYR A 113 -12.88 9.55 1.55
CA TYR A 113 -13.21 9.45 0.13
C TYR A 113 -12.35 10.42 -0.66
N TYR A 114 -11.18 9.97 -1.12
CA TYR A 114 -10.22 10.80 -1.87
C TYR A 114 -10.76 11.26 -3.23
N HIS A 115 -11.68 10.51 -3.83
CA HIS A 115 -12.24 10.85 -5.14
C HIS A 115 -13.05 12.17 -5.17
N SER A 116 -13.48 12.67 -4.00
CA SER A 116 -14.37 13.83 -3.88
C SER A 116 -13.76 14.89 -2.97
N LYS A 117 -13.42 16.05 -3.56
CA LYS A 117 -12.93 17.22 -2.81
C LYS A 117 -13.89 17.63 -1.69
N TYR A 118 -15.20 17.56 -1.93
CA TYR A 118 -16.22 17.87 -0.93
C TYR A 118 -16.17 16.89 0.25
N SER A 119 -16.16 15.58 -0.04
CA SER A 119 -16.15 14.54 0.99
C SER A 119 -14.85 14.56 1.80
N LEU A 120 -13.71 14.76 1.15
CA LEU A 120 -12.41 14.84 1.81
C LEU A 120 -12.27 16.12 2.66
N LYS A 121 -12.81 17.25 2.19
CA LYS A 121 -12.90 18.49 2.98
C LYS A 121 -13.81 18.33 4.21
N ASN A 122 -14.91 17.59 4.08
CA ASN A 122 -15.77 17.25 5.23
C ASN A 122 -15.05 16.32 6.23
N TRP A 123 -14.28 15.34 5.74
CA TRP A 123 -13.41 14.54 6.59
C TRP A 123 -12.39 15.43 7.34
N ALA A 124 -11.73 16.35 6.64
CA ALA A 124 -10.76 17.26 7.24
C ALA A 124 -11.41 18.14 8.32
N LEU A 125 -12.64 18.63 8.10
CA LEU A 125 -13.39 19.35 9.12
C LEU A 125 -13.59 18.50 10.38
N LYS A 126 -14.12 17.28 10.23
CA LYS A 126 -14.39 16.38 11.36
C LYS A 126 -13.11 15.96 12.09
N ALA A 127 -12.06 15.59 11.35
CA ALA A 127 -10.77 15.23 11.92
C ALA A 127 -10.11 16.43 12.62
N GLY A 128 -10.08 17.60 11.96
CA GLY A 128 -9.47 18.82 12.48
C GLY A 128 -10.15 19.38 13.73
N LEU A 129 -11.48 19.22 13.86
CA LEU A 129 -12.23 19.60 15.06
C LEU A 129 -11.83 18.81 16.31
N ASN A 130 -11.16 17.66 16.16
CA ASN A 130 -10.56 16.95 17.29
C ASN A 130 -9.28 17.62 17.81
N ILE A 131 -8.68 18.52 17.02
CA ILE A 131 -7.41 19.20 17.32
C ILE A 131 -7.62 20.67 17.67
N THR A 132 -8.46 21.38 16.90
CA THR A 132 -8.71 22.82 17.08
C THR A 132 -10.16 23.20 16.73
N LYS A 133 -10.67 24.26 17.36
CA LYS A 133 -11.98 24.84 17.02
C LYS A 133 -11.90 25.89 15.88
N ASN A 134 -10.70 26.22 15.40
CA ASN A 134 -10.50 27.22 14.35
C ASN A 134 -10.77 26.63 12.95
N ILE A 135 -12.01 26.79 12.47
CA ILE A 135 -12.45 26.27 11.16
C ILE A 135 -11.64 26.85 9.98
N PRO A 136 -11.37 28.17 9.90
CA PRO A 136 -10.49 28.71 8.87
C PRO A 136 -9.11 28.05 8.82
N LYS A 137 -8.50 27.80 10.00
CA LYS A 137 -7.23 27.09 10.10
C LYS A 137 -7.33 25.68 9.53
N ILE A 138 -8.39 24.93 9.86
CA ILE A 138 -8.61 23.58 9.34
C ILE A 138 -8.65 23.56 7.81
N PHE A 139 -9.40 24.47 7.18
CA PHE A 139 -9.47 24.50 5.72
C PHE A 139 -8.18 24.97 5.07
N ARG A 140 -7.43 25.87 5.70
CA ARG A 140 -6.09 26.25 5.25
C ARG A 140 -5.14 25.04 5.31
N SER A 141 -5.07 24.33 6.43
CA SER A 141 -4.24 23.13 6.60
C SER A 141 -4.60 22.04 5.60
N TYR A 142 -5.90 21.85 5.32
CA TYR A 142 -6.38 20.92 4.28
C TYR A 142 -5.82 21.27 2.88
N ASN A 143 -5.91 22.54 2.47
CA ASN A 143 -5.42 22.97 1.15
C ASN A 143 -3.90 22.77 1.02
N ILE A 144 -3.15 23.08 2.07
CA ILE A 144 -1.69 22.84 2.13
C ILE A 144 -1.39 21.35 2.01
N ALA A 145 -2.09 20.51 2.79
CA ALA A 145 -1.90 19.07 2.79
C ALA A 145 -2.21 18.42 1.44
N ILE A 146 -3.26 18.85 0.74
CA ILE A 146 -3.57 18.37 -0.61
C ILE A 146 -2.48 18.76 -1.59
N LYS A 147 -2.03 20.03 -1.58
CA LYS A 147 -0.96 20.49 -2.47
C LYS A 147 0.34 19.70 -2.25
N ASN A 148 0.70 19.43 -0.99
CA ASN A 148 1.88 18.63 -0.67
C ASN A 148 1.73 17.18 -1.14
N GLN A 149 0.54 16.59 -0.99
CA GLN A 149 0.26 15.23 -1.45
C GLN A 149 0.26 15.11 -2.98
N GLU A 150 -0.21 16.12 -3.70
CA GLU A 150 -0.18 16.17 -5.18
C GLU A 150 1.24 16.30 -5.73
N ASN A 151 2.15 16.92 -4.97
CA ASN A 151 3.57 17.05 -5.33
C ASN A 151 4.44 15.87 -4.86
N TYR A 152 3.84 14.86 -4.21
CA TYR A 152 4.57 13.72 -3.69
C TYR A 152 4.45 12.52 -4.64
N ASP A 153 5.52 12.24 -5.35
CA ASP A 153 5.61 11.07 -6.20
C ASP A 153 5.87 9.80 -5.38
N THR A 154 5.25 8.71 -5.81
CA THR A 154 5.48 7.36 -5.28
C THR A 154 5.87 6.43 -6.43
N GLY A 155 6.47 5.30 -6.09
CA GLY A 155 6.90 4.31 -7.07
C GLY A 155 8.41 4.20 -7.20
N ILE A 156 8.83 3.24 -8.01
CA ILE A 156 10.22 2.98 -8.34
C ILE A 156 10.31 2.89 -9.87
N ASN A 157 11.21 3.68 -10.45
CA ASN A 157 11.59 3.59 -11.86
C ASN A 157 13.10 3.66 -11.98
N ILE A 158 13.71 2.49 -11.89
CA ILE A 158 15.15 2.32 -12.01
C ILE A 158 15.34 1.43 -13.22
N LEU A 159 15.86 1.98 -14.30
CA LEU A 159 16.09 1.20 -15.51
C LEU A 159 17.51 0.66 -15.51
N SER A 160 17.64 -0.60 -15.91
CA SER A 160 18.92 -1.24 -16.18
C SER A 160 19.08 -1.44 -17.68
N SER A 161 20.32 -1.44 -18.15
CA SER A 161 20.65 -1.79 -19.54
C SER A 161 20.54 -3.29 -19.82
N ASN A 162 20.47 -4.12 -18.77
CA ASN A 162 20.38 -5.57 -18.90
C ASN A 162 18.93 -6.04 -18.82
N LEU A 163 18.43 -6.31 -17.61
CA LEU A 163 17.07 -6.78 -17.37
C LEU A 163 16.25 -5.75 -16.61
N ASN A 164 15.00 -5.58 -16.99
CA ASN A 164 14.02 -4.75 -16.30
C ASN A 164 12.82 -5.59 -15.92
N ILE A 165 12.37 -5.50 -14.67
CA ILE A 165 11.18 -6.21 -14.21
C ILE A 165 10.11 -5.24 -13.71
N ALA A 166 8.86 -5.66 -13.83
CA ALA A 166 7.76 -5.02 -13.13
C ALA A 166 7.66 -5.58 -11.71
N LEU A 167 7.78 -4.73 -10.70
CA LEU A 167 7.54 -5.09 -9.30
C LEU A 167 6.14 -4.63 -8.89
N LEU A 168 5.22 -5.59 -8.78
CA LEU A 168 3.80 -5.33 -8.61
C LEU A 168 3.27 -5.96 -7.33
N GLY A 169 2.10 -5.50 -6.90
CA GLY A 169 1.44 -5.92 -5.68
C GLY A 169 0.82 -4.72 -4.95
N HIS A 170 0.17 -4.98 -3.83
CA HIS A 170 -0.36 -3.88 -3.04
C HIS A 170 0.77 -2.97 -2.51
N PRO A 171 0.56 -1.64 -2.42
CA PRO A 171 1.60 -0.69 -2.00
C PRO A 171 2.25 -1.02 -0.65
N TYR A 172 1.44 -1.50 0.30
CA TYR A 172 1.91 -1.89 1.64
C TYR A 172 2.73 -3.18 1.66
N ASN A 173 2.73 -3.94 0.57
CA ASN A 173 3.66 -5.05 0.38
C ASN A 173 4.91 -4.58 -0.35
N VAL A 174 4.75 -3.79 -1.43
CA VAL A 174 5.87 -3.35 -2.27
C VAL A 174 6.81 -2.39 -1.55
N TYR A 175 6.29 -1.47 -0.74
CA TYR A 175 7.07 -0.37 -0.14
C TYR A 175 7.47 -0.58 1.33
N ASP A 176 7.12 -1.72 1.93
CA ASP A 176 7.56 -2.06 3.28
C ASP A 176 8.74 -3.04 3.20
N ASN A 177 9.93 -2.55 3.56
CA ASN A 177 11.19 -3.30 3.45
C ASN A 177 11.23 -4.58 4.29
N TYR A 178 10.47 -4.65 5.38
CA TYR A 178 10.39 -5.87 6.19
C TYR A 178 9.48 -6.89 5.50
N VAL A 179 8.34 -6.42 4.99
CA VAL A 179 7.32 -7.25 4.34
C VAL A 179 7.81 -7.82 3.01
N ASN A 180 8.43 -7.01 2.17
CA ASN A 180 9.00 -7.45 0.89
C ASN A 180 10.37 -8.12 1.02
N MET A 181 10.87 -8.33 2.24
CA MET A 181 12.19 -8.90 2.51
C MET A 181 13.33 -8.16 1.78
N ASN A 182 13.20 -6.83 1.72
CA ASN A 182 14.16 -5.93 1.09
C ASN A 182 14.41 -6.21 -0.41
N ILE A 183 13.42 -6.74 -1.12
CA ILE A 183 13.52 -7.14 -2.54
C ILE A 183 14.08 -6.06 -3.46
N VAL A 184 13.76 -4.79 -3.21
CA VAL A 184 14.24 -3.66 -4.00
C VAL A 184 15.77 -3.59 -3.97
N ASN A 185 16.37 -3.81 -2.80
CA ASN A 185 17.83 -3.80 -2.66
C ASN A 185 18.47 -5.08 -3.23
N ILE A 186 17.79 -6.23 -3.12
CA ILE A 186 18.25 -7.49 -3.73
C ILE A 186 18.36 -7.32 -5.25
N LEU A 187 17.29 -6.85 -5.89
CA LEU A 187 17.25 -6.64 -7.35
C LEU A 187 18.28 -5.61 -7.82
N LYS A 188 18.48 -4.53 -7.06
CA LYS A 188 19.55 -3.56 -7.32
C LYS A 188 20.94 -4.20 -7.29
N ASN A 189 21.21 -5.06 -6.30
CA ASN A 189 22.50 -5.75 -6.20
C ASN A 189 22.73 -6.74 -7.35
N LEU A 190 21.65 -7.27 -7.94
CA LEU A 190 21.68 -8.09 -9.16
C LEU A 190 21.72 -7.26 -10.45
N ASN A 191 21.83 -5.91 -10.38
CA ASN A 191 21.79 -4.99 -11.52
C ASN A 191 20.50 -5.09 -12.36
N ILE A 192 19.38 -5.38 -11.71
CA ILE A 192 18.07 -5.51 -12.35
C ILE A 192 17.27 -4.22 -12.15
N GLY A 193 16.74 -3.71 -13.26
CA GLY A 193 15.84 -2.57 -13.29
C GLY A 193 14.47 -2.91 -12.71
N ILE A 194 13.84 -1.95 -12.07
CA ILE A 194 12.57 -2.08 -11.36
C ILE A 194 11.63 -0.98 -11.84
N ILE A 195 10.45 -1.38 -12.31
CA ILE A 195 9.35 -0.48 -12.66
C ILE A 195 8.11 -0.86 -11.84
N THR A 196 7.48 0.10 -11.18
CA THR A 196 6.22 -0.10 -10.44
C THR A 196 5.01 0.47 -11.18
N GLU A 197 3.79 0.16 -10.71
CA GLU A 197 2.53 0.55 -11.37
C GLU A 197 2.34 2.08 -11.51
N GLU A 198 3.00 2.88 -10.68
CA GLU A 198 2.91 4.34 -10.68
C GLU A 198 3.53 4.97 -11.94
N PHE A 199 4.47 4.29 -12.59
CA PHE A 199 5.12 4.75 -13.82
C PHE A 199 4.42 4.32 -15.11
N VAL A 200 3.26 3.68 -15.00
CA VAL A 200 2.39 3.36 -16.14
C VAL A 200 1.24 4.35 -16.16
N SER A 201 1.02 5.00 -17.32
CA SER A 201 -0.04 6.00 -17.47
C SER A 201 -1.43 5.38 -17.25
N GLU A 202 -2.39 6.20 -16.83
CA GLU A 202 -3.77 5.73 -16.66
C GLU A 202 -4.39 5.28 -17.99
N ASP A 203 -4.04 5.91 -19.10
CA ASP A 203 -4.55 5.54 -20.43
C ASP A 203 -4.02 4.16 -20.84
N ASP A 204 -2.73 3.90 -20.62
CA ASP A 204 -2.10 2.61 -20.86
C ASP A 204 -2.70 1.49 -20.02
N LYS A 205 -2.92 1.75 -18.71
CA LYS A 205 -3.64 0.79 -17.84
C LYS A 205 -5.05 0.54 -18.34
N ASN A 206 -5.78 1.61 -18.69
CA ASN A 206 -7.18 1.53 -19.08
C ASN A 206 -7.37 0.83 -20.43
N LYS A 207 -6.38 0.85 -21.34
CA LYS A 207 -6.38 0.07 -22.59
C LYS A 207 -6.67 -1.40 -22.31
N TYR A 208 -5.94 -2.00 -21.38
CA TYR A 208 -6.07 -3.42 -21.04
C TYR A 208 -7.20 -3.73 -20.07
N VAL A 209 -7.50 -2.82 -19.13
CA VAL A 209 -8.60 -3.02 -18.17
C VAL A 209 -9.95 -3.13 -18.89
N LYS A 210 -10.15 -2.40 -20.00
CA LYS A 210 -11.37 -2.45 -20.81
C LYS A 210 -11.61 -3.81 -21.51
N GLU A 211 -10.58 -4.63 -21.66
CA GLU A 211 -10.69 -5.97 -22.25
C GLU A 211 -11.28 -6.99 -21.27
N LEU A 212 -11.27 -6.70 -19.96
CA LEU A 212 -11.89 -7.56 -18.97
C LEU A 212 -13.41 -7.56 -19.15
N PHE A 213 -14.04 -8.71 -18.90
CA PHE A 213 -15.50 -8.86 -18.92
C PHE A 213 -16.21 -7.79 -18.06
N LYS A 214 -15.58 -7.37 -16.97
CA LYS A 214 -16.04 -6.28 -16.11
C LYS A 214 -14.86 -5.50 -15.57
N ASN A 215 -15.02 -4.18 -15.50
CA ASN A 215 -14.07 -3.30 -14.83
C ASN A 215 -13.87 -3.74 -13.36
N PRO A 216 -12.62 -3.88 -12.88
CA PRO A 216 -12.33 -4.23 -11.50
C PRO A 216 -12.96 -3.23 -10.53
N PHE A 217 -13.64 -3.76 -9.52
CA PHE A 217 -14.29 -2.97 -8.48
C PHE A 217 -13.27 -2.27 -7.55
N TRP A 218 -12.09 -2.87 -7.38
CA TRP A 218 -11.05 -2.37 -6.48
C TRP A 218 -9.98 -1.56 -7.22
N SER A 219 -9.61 -0.37 -6.73
CA SER A 219 -8.61 0.50 -7.39
C SER A 219 -7.25 -0.17 -7.55
N PHE A 220 -6.71 -0.80 -6.50
CA PHE A 220 -5.41 -1.49 -6.61
C PHE A 220 -5.45 -2.69 -7.56
N ALA A 221 -6.60 -3.36 -7.63
CA ALA A 221 -6.80 -4.47 -8.55
C ALA A 221 -6.74 -4.02 -10.01
N LYS A 222 -7.42 -2.90 -10.32
CA LYS A 222 -7.36 -2.22 -11.63
C LYS A 222 -5.92 -1.82 -11.96
N ASN A 223 -5.23 -1.15 -11.04
CA ASN A 223 -3.90 -0.63 -11.29
C ASN A 223 -2.87 -1.74 -11.53
N SER A 224 -2.84 -2.74 -10.65
CA SER A 224 -1.88 -3.84 -10.78
C SER A 224 -2.16 -4.72 -12.00
N TYR A 225 -3.43 -5.00 -12.34
CA TYR A 225 -3.77 -5.69 -13.59
C TYR A 225 -3.40 -4.87 -14.82
N GLY A 226 -3.81 -3.60 -14.88
CA GLY A 226 -3.55 -2.73 -16.03
C GLY A 226 -2.06 -2.52 -16.26
N ALA A 227 -1.28 -2.30 -15.20
CA ALA A 227 0.16 -2.16 -15.27
C ALA A 227 0.84 -3.46 -15.72
N ALA A 228 0.47 -4.61 -15.13
CA ALA A 228 1.01 -5.90 -15.54
C ALA A 228 0.72 -6.20 -17.02
N ALA A 229 -0.56 -6.07 -17.42
CA ALA A 229 -1.00 -6.35 -18.78
C ALA A 229 -0.31 -5.43 -19.80
N TYR A 230 -0.17 -4.14 -19.50
CA TYR A 230 0.56 -3.21 -20.37
C TYR A 230 2.04 -3.56 -20.46
N LEU A 231 2.74 -3.62 -19.33
CA LEU A 231 4.19 -3.81 -19.31
C LEU A 231 4.59 -5.14 -19.94
N GLY A 232 3.82 -6.21 -19.68
CA GLY A 232 4.07 -7.53 -20.26
C GLY A 232 3.68 -7.64 -21.74
N SER A 233 2.52 -7.11 -22.15
CA SER A 233 2.06 -7.25 -23.55
C SER A 233 2.82 -6.34 -24.52
N GLU A 234 3.28 -5.17 -24.06
CA GLU A 234 4.05 -4.21 -24.85
C GLU A 234 5.57 -4.44 -24.71
N HIS A 235 5.98 -5.56 -24.08
CA HIS A 235 7.37 -5.94 -23.85
C HIS A 235 8.24 -4.80 -23.29
N LYS A 236 7.71 -4.05 -22.31
CA LYS A 236 8.42 -2.97 -21.62
C LYS A 236 9.30 -3.46 -20.47
N VAL A 237 9.13 -4.71 -20.09
CA VAL A 237 9.89 -5.43 -19.05
C VAL A 237 10.11 -6.87 -19.51
N ASP A 238 11.07 -7.54 -18.91
CA ASP A 238 11.46 -8.93 -19.21
C ASP A 238 10.72 -9.94 -18.32
N GLY A 239 10.22 -9.49 -17.17
CA GLY A 239 9.48 -10.31 -16.22
C GLY A 239 8.65 -9.50 -15.24
N ILE A 240 7.71 -10.17 -14.56
CA ILE A 240 6.92 -9.59 -13.47
C ILE A 240 7.22 -10.35 -12.18
N ILE A 241 7.55 -9.62 -11.11
CA ILE A 241 7.49 -10.13 -9.74
C ILE A 241 6.28 -9.52 -9.07
N TYR A 242 5.34 -10.37 -8.61
CA TYR A 242 4.14 -9.95 -7.91
C TYR A 242 4.20 -10.36 -6.44
N ILE A 243 4.15 -9.38 -5.54
CA ILE A 243 4.13 -9.60 -4.09
C ILE A 243 2.69 -9.59 -3.57
N SER A 244 2.26 -10.72 -3.02
CA SER A 244 0.91 -10.91 -2.49
C SER A 244 0.95 -11.39 -1.05
N SER A 245 -0.01 -10.96 -0.24
CA SER A 245 -0.14 -11.45 1.14
C SER A 245 -1.06 -12.64 1.21
N PHE A 246 -0.72 -13.63 2.04
CA PHE A 246 -1.65 -14.68 2.41
C PHE A 246 -2.94 -14.08 3.00
N GLY A 247 -4.09 -14.65 2.64
CA GLY A 247 -5.40 -14.11 3.00
C GLY A 247 -5.85 -12.89 2.18
N CYS A 248 -5.12 -12.47 1.14
CA CYS A 248 -5.58 -11.42 0.23
C CYS A 248 -6.56 -11.95 -0.83
N GLY A 249 -7.86 -11.71 -0.62
CA GLY A 249 -8.90 -12.12 -1.57
C GLY A 249 -8.96 -11.31 -2.87
N ILE A 250 -8.33 -10.13 -2.93
CA ILE A 250 -8.22 -9.37 -4.19
C ILE A 250 -7.17 -10.02 -5.09
N ASP A 251 -6.00 -10.30 -4.52
CA ASP A 251 -4.88 -10.88 -5.26
C ASP A 251 -5.20 -12.29 -5.77
N SER A 252 -6.02 -13.06 -5.06
CA SER A 252 -6.45 -14.39 -5.52
C SER A 252 -7.20 -14.36 -6.85
N ILE A 253 -7.80 -13.23 -7.22
CA ILE A 253 -8.45 -13.04 -8.52
C ILE A 253 -7.48 -12.39 -9.51
N ILE A 254 -6.80 -11.32 -9.08
CA ILE A 254 -5.98 -10.51 -9.99
C ILE A 254 -4.76 -11.26 -10.52
N ILE A 255 -4.12 -12.08 -9.70
CA ILE A 255 -2.98 -12.89 -10.14
C ILE A 255 -3.40 -13.83 -11.28
N ASP A 256 -4.55 -14.47 -11.18
CA ASP A 256 -5.04 -15.39 -12.21
C ASP A 256 -5.47 -14.65 -13.48
N LEU A 257 -6.06 -13.45 -13.37
CA LEU A 257 -6.35 -12.60 -14.52
C LEU A 257 -5.06 -12.17 -15.25
N ILE A 258 -4.02 -11.78 -14.51
CA ILE A 258 -2.72 -11.41 -15.10
C ILE A 258 -2.12 -12.61 -15.82
N LYS A 259 -2.08 -13.79 -15.18
CA LYS A 259 -1.55 -15.02 -15.79
C LYS A 259 -2.32 -15.43 -17.05
N ASN A 260 -3.64 -15.31 -17.05
CA ASN A 260 -4.44 -15.63 -18.24
C ASN A 260 -4.17 -14.65 -19.39
N LYS A 261 -3.96 -13.35 -19.08
CA LYS A 261 -3.59 -12.34 -20.08
C LYS A 261 -2.19 -12.56 -20.64
N LEU A 262 -1.25 -12.98 -19.79
CA LEU A 262 0.17 -13.09 -20.08
C LEU A 262 0.66 -14.55 -19.96
N ARG A 263 0.07 -15.46 -20.75
CA ARG A 263 0.23 -16.92 -20.58
C ARG A 263 1.69 -17.40 -20.61
N ASP A 264 2.47 -16.90 -21.57
CA ASP A 264 3.85 -17.33 -21.79
C ASP A 264 4.89 -16.34 -21.23
N PHE A 265 4.42 -15.29 -20.56
CA PHE A 265 5.27 -14.25 -20.00
C PHE A 265 5.83 -14.68 -18.62
N PRO A 266 7.12 -14.46 -18.34
CA PRO A 266 7.71 -14.80 -17.04
C PRO A 266 7.06 -14.03 -15.88
N ILE A 267 6.39 -14.76 -14.98
CA ILE A 267 5.76 -14.18 -13.78
C ILE A 267 6.15 -14.99 -12.53
N LEU A 268 6.81 -14.33 -11.57
CA LEU A 268 7.08 -14.87 -10.24
C LEU A 268 6.06 -14.30 -9.23
N ILE A 269 5.31 -15.20 -8.58
CA ILE A 269 4.40 -14.82 -7.49
C ILE A 269 5.04 -15.11 -6.14
N LEU A 270 5.29 -14.07 -5.37
CA LEU A 270 5.82 -14.15 -4.01
C LEU A 270 4.68 -13.95 -3.01
N LYS A 271 4.20 -15.07 -2.45
CA LYS A 271 3.21 -15.07 -1.37
C LYS A 271 3.92 -14.96 -0.02
N ILE A 272 3.56 -13.94 0.76
CA ILE A 272 4.14 -13.62 2.06
C ILE A 272 3.11 -13.79 3.19
N ASP A 273 3.55 -14.33 4.31
CA ASP A 273 2.81 -14.54 5.55
C ASP A 273 3.70 -14.27 6.78
N GLU A 274 3.16 -14.51 7.98
CA GLU A 274 3.86 -14.27 9.25
C GLU A 274 5.03 -15.24 9.50
N GLN A 275 5.08 -16.37 8.78
CA GLN A 275 6.07 -17.45 8.95
C GLN A 275 7.11 -17.50 7.83
N THR A 276 6.97 -16.64 6.81
CA THR A 276 7.80 -16.69 5.62
C THR A 276 9.27 -16.40 5.97
N GLY A 277 10.16 -17.34 5.64
CA GLY A 277 11.60 -17.21 5.86
C GLY A 277 12.31 -16.47 4.71
N GLN A 278 13.32 -15.66 5.05
CA GLN A 278 14.07 -14.85 4.08
C GLN A 278 14.87 -15.68 3.06
N ALA A 279 15.49 -16.79 3.49
CA ALA A 279 16.35 -17.60 2.61
C ALA A 279 15.59 -18.16 1.40
N GLY A 280 14.42 -18.78 1.62
CA GLY A 280 13.60 -19.32 0.53
C GLY A 280 13.02 -18.25 -0.39
N PHE A 281 12.88 -17.01 0.09
CA PHE A 281 12.43 -15.89 -0.72
C PHE A 281 13.53 -15.41 -1.68
N HIS A 282 14.76 -15.28 -1.19
CA HIS A 282 15.91 -14.82 -1.97
C HIS A 282 16.25 -15.80 -3.09
N THR A 283 16.36 -17.10 -2.78
CA THR A 283 16.70 -18.13 -3.79
C THR A 283 15.68 -18.17 -4.94
N ARG A 284 14.40 -17.87 -4.67
CA ARG A 284 13.38 -17.80 -5.72
C ARG A 284 13.52 -16.58 -6.62
N ILE A 285 13.99 -15.47 -6.08
CA ILE A 285 14.30 -14.27 -6.87
C ILE A 285 15.52 -14.57 -7.75
N GLU A 286 16.61 -15.07 -7.18
CA GLU A 286 17.83 -15.44 -7.92
C GLU A 286 17.53 -16.43 -9.05
N ALA A 287 16.80 -17.52 -8.76
CA ALA A 287 16.42 -18.49 -9.77
C ALA A 287 15.53 -17.90 -10.88
N PHE A 288 14.65 -16.95 -10.54
CA PHE A 288 13.82 -16.27 -11.53
C PHE A 288 14.65 -15.34 -12.42
N THR A 289 15.60 -14.62 -11.84
CA THR A 289 16.45 -13.69 -12.59
C THR A 289 17.41 -14.45 -13.51
N ASP A 290 18.01 -15.55 -13.03
CA ASP A 290 18.84 -16.45 -13.84
C ASP A 290 18.05 -17.04 -15.04
N MET A 291 16.78 -17.38 -14.82
CA MET A 291 15.90 -17.86 -15.88
C MET A 291 15.63 -16.78 -16.94
N LEU A 292 15.47 -15.51 -16.54
CA LEU A 292 15.28 -14.40 -17.46
C LEU A 292 16.54 -14.16 -18.32
N GLU A 293 17.72 -14.17 -17.70
CA GLU A 293 18.99 -13.98 -18.42
C GLU A 293 19.20 -15.05 -19.50
N ARG A 294 18.86 -16.30 -19.21
CA ARG A 294 18.98 -17.41 -20.17
C ARG A 294 17.99 -17.33 -21.33
N LYS A 295 16.87 -16.63 -21.18
CA LYS A 295 15.91 -16.39 -22.27
C LYS A 295 16.35 -15.28 -23.23
N CYS A 296 17.27 -14.42 -22.80
CA CYS A 296 17.79 -13.31 -23.62
C CYS A 296 18.99 -13.71 -24.52
N ILE A 297 19.53 -14.92 -24.34
CA ILE A 297 20.58 -15.54 -25.18
C ILE A 297 19.92 -16.45 -26.22
#